data_AF-A0A8H4WTW5-F1
#
_entry.id   AF-A0A8H4WTW5-F1
#
_cell.length_a   1.000
_cell.length_b   1.000
_cell.length_c   1.000
_cell.angle_alpha   90.00
_cell.angle_beta   90.00
_cell.angle_gamma   90.00
#
_symmetry.space_group_name_H-M   'P 1'
#
loop_
_entity.id
_entity.type
_entity.pdbx_description
1 polymer ?
#
loop_
_entity_poly.entity_id
_entity_poly.type
_entity_poly.pdbx_seq_one_letter_code
_entity_poly.pdbx_strand_id
1 'polypeptide(L)'
;MASLPVGQFHPAPGGASRSPCPVVNALANHGYIERSGKEILMKDLNASMRHVGMSPLLGSVFAIPTYFEYHNPAKAHLRTPPSTWQRIWGIIRNPYSFFDYFGCWNADQMISGKKYLNLENLAAHGAIEHDISLSRRDIGQKQGNNAPQGDLIEELLQYTMDGETMTIDDLACFVKARIAKQLADNPDLVYGPAEHQVNCGQIALMMGCFGDQDTIKVDYVRAIFQDERLPIKEGWTRRYWWTMGLVEFFGAVKNLVNKVGVEF
;
A
#
# COMPACT_ATOMS: atom_id res chain seq x y z
N MET A 1 4.13 6.22 -32.43
CA MET A 1 4.18 4.85 -31.86
C MET A 1 2.76 4.45 -31.50
N ALA A 2 2.34 3.22 -31.75
CA ALA A 2 1.02 2.75 -31.32
C ALA A 2 0.95 2.74 -29.79
N SER A 3 -0.19 3.16 -29.21
CA SER A 3 -0.42 3.07 -27.77
C SER A 3 -0.47 1.61 -27.33
N LEU A 4 0.18 1.29 -26.21
CA LEU A 4 0.18 -0.05 -25.65
C LEU A 4 -1.23 -0.42 -25.16
N PRO A 5 -1.69 -1.68 -25.32
CA PRO A 5 -3.01 -2.10 -24.85
C PRO A 5 -3.17 -1.95 -23.33
N VAL A 6 -4.38 -1.57 -22.89
CA VAL A 6 -4.75 -1.54 -21.47
C VAL A 6 -4.96 -2.97 -20.97
N GLY A 7 -4.50 -3.26 -19.76
CA GLY A 7 -4.56 -4.57 -19.11
C GLY A 7 -3.40 -5.51 -19.47
N GLN A 8 -2.65 -5.22 -20.53
CA GLN A 8 -1.44 -5.95 -20.87
C GLN A 8 -0.24 -5.42 -20.08
N PHE A 9 0.50 -6.31 -19.43
CA PHE A 9 1.72 -5.97 -18.73
C PHE A 9 2.81 -5.51 -19.71
N HIS A 10 3.40 -4.36 -19.41
CA HIS A 10 4.66 -3.90 -19.98
C HIS A 10 5.50 -3.30 -18.84
N PRO A 11 6.82 -3.53 -18.82
CA PRO A 11 7.71 -2.88 -17.87
C PRO A 11 7.56 -1.35 -17.89
N ALA A 12 7.89 -0.72 -16.77
CA ALA A 12 7.89 0.74 -16.67
C ALA A 12 8.75 1.36 -17.78
N PRO A 13 8.26 2.39 -18.50
CA PRO A 13 9.08 3.09 -19.49
C PRO A 13 10.24 3.84 -18.80
N GLY A 14 11.29 4.15 -19.56
CA GLY A 14 12.41 4.94 -19.04
C GLY A 14 11.95 6.29 -18.47
N GLY A 15 12.41 6.64 -17.26
CA GLY A 15 12.05 7.88 -16.58
C GLY A 15 10.63 7.90 -15.97
N ALA A 16 9.98 6.75 -15.86
CA ALA A 16 8.70 6.62 -15.18
C ALA A 16 8.81 6.89 -13.68
N SER A 17 7.77 7.50 -13.11
CA SER A 17 7.59 7.63 -11.66
C SER A 17 6.92 6.37 -11.11
N ARG A 18 7.38 5.87 -9.96
CA ARG A 18 6.86 4.69 -9.27
C ARG A 18 6.77 4.98 -7.77
N SER A 19 5.92 4.22 -7.10
CA SER A 19 5.52 4.37 -5.70
C SER A 19 6.11 3.26 -4.81
N PRO A 20 6.02 3.38 -3.46
CA PRO A 20 6.30 2.26 -2.56
C PRO A 20 5.24 1.16 -2.64
N CYS A 21 4.10 1.41 -3.30
CA CYS A 21 3.02 0.43 -3.43
C CYS A 21 3.21 -0.45 -4.69
N PRO A 22 3.52 -1.75 -4.53
CA PRO A 22 3.72 -2.64 -5.68
C PRO A 22 2.46 -2.80 -6.54
N VAL A 23 1.27 -2.74 -5.91
CA VAL A 23 -0.02 -2.88 -6.61
C VAL A 23 -0.31 -1.67 -7.50
N VAL A 24 -0.08 -0.45 -7.02
CA VAL A 24 -0.26 0.77 -7.83
C VAL A 24 0.74 0.80 -8.99
N ASN A 25 1.97 0.37 -8.74
CA ASN A 25 2.98 0.21 -9.79
C ASN A 25 2.57 -0.83 -10.85
N ALA A 26 1.98 -1.95 -10.42
CA ALA A 26 1.40 -2.93 -11.32
C ALA A 26 0.26 -2.35 -12.15
N LEU A 27 -0.64 -1.56 -11.56
CA LEU A 27 -1.71 -0.89 -12.30
C LEU A 27 -1.17 0.05 -13.38
N ALA A 28 -0.08 0.77 -13.11
CA ALA A 28 0.63 1.58 -14.11
C ALA A 28 1.30 0.70 -15.19
N ASN A 29 1.98 -0.38 -14.80
CA ASN A 29 2.61 -1.33 -15.73
C ASN A 29 1.60 -2.09 -16.60
N HIS A 30 0.33 -2.14 -16.21
CA HIS A 30 -0.77 -2.66 -17.02
C HIS A 30 -1.54 -1.55 -17.77
N GLY A 31 -1.22 -0.28 -17.56
CA GLY A 31 -1.89 0.86 -18.22
C GLY A 31 -3.31 1.14 -17.74
N TYR A 32 -3.68 0.68 -16.53
CA TYR A 32 -4.95 1.06 -15.87
C TYR A 32 -4.91 2.48 -15.30
N ILE A 33 -3.69 2.97 -15.04
CA ILE A 33 -3.35 4.38 -14.85
C ILE A 33 -2.20 4.71 -15.81
N GLU A 34 -1.85 5.99 -15.93
CA GLU A 34 -0.80 6.45 -16.86
C GLU A 34 0.51 5.68 -16.63
N ARG A 35 1.04 5.07 -17.71
CA ARG A 35 2.20 4.15 -17.63
C ARG A 35 3.46 4.86 -17.17
N SER A 36 3.58 6.15 -17.47
CA SER A 36 4.65 7.00 -16.96
C SER A 36 4.59 7.18 -15.44
N GLY A 37 3.46 6.91 -14.80
CA GLY A 37 3.23 7.15 -13.37
C GLY A 37 3.21 8.63 -13.00
N LYS A 38 3.10 9.54 -13.97
CA LYS A 38 3.05 10.98 -13.77
C LYS A 38 1.67 11.53 -14.07
N GLU A 39 1.33 12.65 -13.45
CA GLU A 39 0.06 13.35 -13.67
C GLU A 39 -1.20 12.49 -13.46
N ILE A 40 -1.15 11.57 -12.48
CA ILE A 40 -2.28 10.72 -12.13
C ILE A 40 -3.35 11.56 -11.45
N LEU A 41 -4.55 11.60 -12.01
CA LEU A 41 -5.68 12.29 -11.37
C LEU A 41 -6.37 11.39 -10.36
N MET A 42 -6.98 12.01 -9.33
CA MET A 42 -7.71 11.31 -8.26
C MET A 42 -8.76 10.33 -8.79
N LYS A 43 -9.49 10.73 -9.83
CA LYS A 43 -10.51 9.87 -10.45
C LYS A 43 -9.91 8.61 -11.08
N ASP A 44 -8.70 8.70 -11.62
CA ASP A 44 -8.05 7.62 -12.36
C ASP A 44 -7.42 6.63 -11.37
N LEU A 45 -6.74 7.13 -10.33
CA LEU A 45 -6.27 6.29 -9.23
C LEU A 45 -7.42 5.55 -8.55
N ASN A 46 -8.50 6.26 -8.19
CA ASN A 46 -9.68 5.66 -7.54
C ASN A 46 -10.36 4.62 -8.44
N ALA A 47 -10.54 4.91 -9.74
CA ALA A 47 -11.11 3.95 -10.67
C ALA A 47 -10.25 2.69 -10.81
N SER A 48 -8.92 2.84 -10.79
CA SER A 48 -7.99 1.74 -10.99
C SER A 48 -8.03 0.68 -9.89
N MET A 49 -8.38 1.06 -8.65
CA MET A 49 -8.50 0.12 -7.51
C MET A 49 -9.51 -1.01 -7.78
N ARG A 50 -10.48 -0.79 -8.67
CA ARG A 50 -11.47 -1.81 -9.06
C ARG A 50 -10.87 -2.99 -9.81
N HIS A 51 -9.66 -2.84 -10.35
CA HIS A 51 -8.96 -3.91 -11.08
C HIS A 51 -8.31 -4.93 -10.14
N VAL A 52 -8.19 -4.63 -8.85
CA VAL A 52 -7.51 -5.49 -7.87
C VAL A 52 -8.46 -6.09 -6.83
N GLY A 53 -9.76 -6.14 -7.12
CA GLY A 53 -10.73 -6.85 -6.27
C GLY A 53 -11.24 -6.06 -5.06
N MET A 54 -10.87 -4.78 -4.92
CA MET A 54 -11.43 -3.88 -3.93
C MET A 54 -12.84 -3.42 -4.34
N SER A 55 -13.74 -3.29 -3.36
CA SER A 55 -15.02 -2.61 -3.56
C SER A 55 -14.80 -1.12 -3.86
N PRO A 56 -15.76 -0.42 -4.52
CA PRO A 56 -15.62 1.01 -4.79
C PRO A 56 -15.35 1.86 -3.55
N LEU A 57 -15.96 1.51 -2.42
CA LEU A 57 -15.76 2.22 -1.15
C LEU A 57 -14.40 1.92 -0.52
N LEU A 58 -13.96 0.65 -0.54
CA LEU A 58 -12.63 0.30 -0.04
C LEU A 58 -11.53 0.96 -0.89
N GLY A 59 -11.66 0.93 -2.21
CA GLY A 59 -10.71 1.60 -3.10
C GLY A 59 -10.67 3.12 -2.88
N SER A 60 -11.82 3.76 -2.66
CA SER A 60 -11.87 5.21 -2.49
C SER A 60 -11.22 5.68 -1.18
N VAL A 61 -11.30 4.89 -0.10
CA VAL A 61 -10.65 5.26 1.18
C VAL A 61 -9.13 5.21 1.13
N PHE A 62 -8.54 4.47 0.21
CA PHE A 62 -7.09 4.52 -0.04
C PHE A 62 -6.72 5.57 -1.09
N ALA A 63 -7.51 5.70 -2.17
CA ALA A 63 -7.15 6.58 -3.27
C ALA A 63 -7.39 8.06 -2.96
N ILE A 64 -8.55 8.44 -2.40
CA ILE A 64 -8.92 9.85 -2.23
C ILE A 64 -8.01 10.57 -1.23
N PRO A 65 -7.72 10.00 -0.04
CA PRO A 65 -6.92 10.70 0.96
C PRO A 65 -5.49 10.99 0.54
N THR A 66 -4.92 10.24 -0.42
CA THR A 66 -3.60 10.57 -1.00
C THR A 66 -3.54 11.95 -1.66
N TYR A 67 -4.69 12.50 -2.07
CA TYR A 67 -4.80 13.84 -2.65
C TYR A 67 -5.02 14.94 -1.61
N PHE A 68 -5.06 14.59 -0.32
CA PHE A 68 -4.96 15.59 0.75
C PHE A 68 -3.54 16.14 0.82
N GLU A 69 -3.43 17.38 1.32
CA GLU A 69 -2.15 18.05 1.41
C GLU A 69 -1.19 17.27 2.30
N TYR A 70 0.02 17.06 1.81
CA TYR A 70 1.05 16.40 2.61
C TYR A 70 1.35 17.24 3.85
N HIS A 71 1.27 16.59 5.01
CA HIS A 71 1.61 17.20 6.27
C HIS A 71 2.83 16.48 6.84
N ASN A 72 3.92 17.21 7.01
CA ASN A 72 5.15 16.65 7.56
C ASN A 72 4.88 16.07 8.98
N PRO A 73 5.11 14.77 9.21
CA PRO A 73 4.91 14.13 10.51
C PRO A 73 5.74 14.76 11.64
N ALA A 74 6.93 15.26 11.34
CA ALA A 74 7.76 15.98 12.31
C ALA A 74 7.07 17.26 12.84
N LYS A 75 6.07 17.76 12.13
CA LYS A 75 5.23 18.92 12.52
C LYS A 75 3.87 18.51 13.08
N ALA A 76 3.59 17.22 13.26
CA ALA A 76 2.29 16.73 13.77
C ALA A 76 1.97 17.28 15.18
N HIS A 77 3.00 17.51 16.01
CA HIS A 77 2.86 18.13 17.33
C HIS A 77 2.28 19.54 17.32
N LEU A 78 2.29 20.23 16.17
CA LEU A 78 1.69 21.56 16.01
C LEU A 78 0.16 21.51 15.81
N ARG A 79 -0.44 20.32 15.65
CA ARG A 79 -1.88 20.15 15.46
C ARG A 79 -2.55 19.70 16.76
N THR A 80 -3.65 20.35 17.11
CA THR A 80 -4.49 19.91 18.23
C THR A 80 -5.22 18.62 17.84
N PRO A 81 -5.05 17.50 18.57
CA PRO A 81 -5.76 16.27 18.27
C PRO A 81 -7.27 16.46 18.47
N PRO A 82 -8.13 15.99 17.55
CA PRO A 82 -9.57 16.07 17.73
C PRO A 82 -10.01 15.21 18.92
N SER A 83 -11.03 15.67 19.65
CA SER A 83 -11.61 14.88 20.74
C SER A 83 -12.25 13.58 20.23
N THR A 84 -12.42 12.58 21.10
CA THR A 84 -13.06 11.30 20.75
C THR A 84 -14.43 11.49 20.09
N TRP A 85 -15.22 12.47 20.56
CA TRP A 85 -16.51 12.81 19.97
C TRP A 85 -16.38 13.42 18.57
N GLN A 86 -15.40 14.31 18.36
CA GLN A 86 -15.14 14.88 17.03
C GLN A 86 -14.65 13.81 16.05
N ARG A 87 -13.90 12.80 16.52
CA ARG A 87 -13.51 11.64 15.71
C ARG A 87 -14.72 10.80 15.28
N ILE A 88 -15.61 10.46 16.22
CA ILE A 88 -16.82 9.67 15.92
C ILE A 88 -17.74 10.42 14.96
N TRP A 89 -18.03 11.71 15.22
CA TRP A 89 -18.85 12.54 14.32
C TRP A 89 -18.17 12.70 12.96
N GLY A 90 -16.84 12.90 12.94
CA GLY A 90 -16.03 12.99 11.73
C GLY A 90 -16.21 11.77 10.82
N ILE A 91 -16.10 10.56 11.38
CA ILE A 91 -16.25 9.29 10.63
C ILE A 91 -17.67 9.14 10.08
N ILE A 92 -18.70 9.52 10.86
CA ILE A 92 -20.11 9.46 10.41
C ILE A 92 -20.36 10.42 9.24
N ARG A 93 -19.77 11.63 9.29
CA ARG A 93 -19.94 12.67 8.26
C ARG A 93 -19.10 12.42 7.02
N ASN A 94 -17.89 11.91 7.22
CA ASN A 94 -16.87 11.74 6.22
C ASN A 94 -16.10 10.44 6.51
N PRO A 95 -16.43 9.32 5.85
CA PRO A 95 -15.75 8.04 6.08
C PRO A 95 -14.26 8.09 5.72
N TYR A 96 -13.80 9.12 4.99
CA TYR A 96 -12.39 9.34 4.67
C TYR A 96 -11.59 9.90 5.85
N SER A 97 -12.24 10.42 6.91
CA SER A 97 -11.54 11.08 8.02
C SER A 97 -10.59 10.17 8.79
N PHE A 98 -10.86 8.87 8.78
CA PHE A 98 -9.97 7.87 9.36
C PHE A 98 -8.61 7.81 8.65
N PHE A 99 -8.58 8.18 7.37
CA PHE A 99 -7.43 8.10 6.48
C PHE A 99 -6.85 9.48 6.13
N ASP A 100 -7.28 10.56 6.79
CA ASP A 100 -6.86 11.93 6.48
C ASP A 100 -5.32 12.13 6.58
N TYR A 101 -4.62 11.28 7.32
CA TYR A 101 -3.16 11.33 7.45
C TYR A 101 -2.41 10.81 6.22
N PHE A 102 -3.09 10.18 5.26
CA PHE A 102 -2.48 9.69 4.00
C PHE A 102 -2.16 10.79 2.99
N GLY A 103 -2.35 12.08 3.31
CA GLY A 103 -2.09 13.17 2.37
C GLY A 103 -0.68 13.12 1.80
N CYS A 104 -0.56 13.04 0.47
CA CYS A 104 0.72 12.97 -0.26
C CYS A 104 0.87 14.11 -1.28
N TRP A 105 -0.17 14.92 -1.47
CA TRP A 105 -0.25 15.90 -2.55
C TRP A 105 0.44 17.21 -2.18
N ASN A 106 1.18 17.78 -3.14
CA ASN A 106 1.82 19.08 -3.02
C ASN A 106 1.02 20.17 -3.74
N ALA A 107 1.02 21.39 -3.18
CA ALA A 107 0.17 22.49 -3.62
C ALA A 107 0.38 22.92 -5.09
N ASP A 108 1.58 22.72 -5.62
CA ASP A 108 1.99 23.02 -6.99
C ASP A 108 1.55 21.96 -8.02
N GLN A 109 1.07 20.79 -7.57
CA GLN A 109 0.65 19.69 -8.44
C GLN A 109 -0.80 19.83 -8.89
N MET A 110 -1.05 20.88 -9.68
CA MET A 110 -2.34 21.22 -10.26
C MET A 110 -2.25 21.25 -11.78
N ILE A 111 -3.19 20.59 -12.45
CA ILE A 111 -3.38 20.66 -13.91
C ILE A 111 -4.83 20.97 -14.24
N SER A 112 -5.07 22.09 -14.92
CA SER A 112 -6.42 22.58 -15.28
C SER A 112 -7.39 22.61 -14.10
N GLY A 113 -6.94 23.08 -12.93
CA GLY A 113 -7.74 23.16 -11.71
C GLY A 113 -8.00 21.83 -10.99
N LYS A 114 -7.33 20.74 -11.40
CA LYS A 114 -7.43 19.42 -10.77
C LYS A 114 -6.09 19.02 -10.16
N LYS A 115 -6.15 18.40 -8.98
CA LYS A 115 -4.99 17.81 -8.32
C LYS A 115 -4.50 16.59 -9.12
N TYR A 116 -3.18 16.47 -9.26
CA TYR A 116 -2.54 15.26 -9.76
C TYR A 116 -1.45 14.78 -8.80
N LEU A 117 -1.08 13.51 -8.91
CA LEU A 117 0.10 12.95 -8.25
C LEU A 117 1.05 12.35 -9.31
N ASN A 118 2.34 12.46 -9.06
CA ASN A 118 3.31 11.48 -9.56
C ASN A 118 3.37 10.34 -8.55
N LEU A 119 3.53 9.10 -9.00
CA LEU A 119 3.48 7.93 -8.11
C LEU A 119 4.53 7.98 -6.99
N GLU A 120 5.68 8.63 -7.22
CA GLU A 120 6.70 8.87 -6.20
C GLU A 120 6.20 9.70 -5.01
N ASN A 121 5.15 10.52 -5.17
CA ASN A 121 4.60 11.29 -4.06
C ASN A 121 4.04 10.38 -2.97
N LEU A 122 3.64 9.15 -3.30
CA LEU A 122 3.19 8.16 -2.33
C LEU A 122 4.32 7.66 -1.42
N ALA A 123 5.59 7.98 -1.71
CA ALA A 123 6.75 7.70 -0.86
C ALA A 123 6.97 8.77 0.23
N ALA A 124 6.06 9.73 0.38
CA ALA A 124 6.16 10.75 1.42
C ALA A 124 6.08 10.11 2.81
N HIS A 125 7.20 10.11 3.52
CA HIS A 125 7.33 9.40 4.79
C HIS A 125 6.40 9.94 5.88
N GLY A 126 5.74 9.02 6.58
CA GLY A 126 4.73 9.27 7.62
C GLY A 126 3.41 9.86 7.10
N ALA A 127 3.19 9.83 5.79
CA ALA A 127 1.85 9.84 5.22
C ALA A 127 1.29 8.40 5.21
N ILE A 128 1.08 7.83 4.02
CA ILE A 128 0.76 6.40 3.87
C ILE A 128 2.02 5.52 3.95
N GLU A 129 3.18 6.06 3.57
CA GLU A 129 4.46 5.36 3.65
C GLU A 129 4.96 5.31 5.10
N HIS A 130 5.49 4.15 5.50
CA HIS A 130 5.94 3.87 6.85
C HIS A 130 7.14 2.91 6.87
N ASP A 131 7.93 2.98 7.94
CA ASP A 131 9.04 2.07 8.19
C ASP A 131 8.55 0.62 8.40
N ILE A 132 9.46 -0.35 8.27
CA ILE A 132 9.15 -1.79 8.40
C ILE A 132 8.26 -2.28 7.24
N SER A 133 8.34 -1.61 6.10
CA SER A 133 7.66 -1.98 4.84
C SER A 133 8.12 -3.34 4.32
N LEU A 134 7.25 -4.21 3.80
CA LEU A 134 7.59 -5.62 3.49
C LEU A 134 8.76 -5.81 2.51
N SER A 135 8.97 -4.87 1.59
CA SER A 135 9.92 -4.96 0.48
C SER A 135 10.71 -3.69 0.24
N ARG A 136 10.51 -2.68 1.11
CA ARG A 136 11.14 -1.36 1.04
C ARG A 136 12.01 -1.17 2.29
N ARG A 137 13.20 -0.58 2.12
CA ARG A 137 14.05 -0.08 3.22
C ARG A 137 13.38 1.14 3.85
N ASP A 138 13.74 1.42 5.09
CA ASP A 138 13.19 2.56 5.83
C ASP A 138 13.80 3.87 5.31
N ILE A 139 13.12 5.01 5.54
CA ILE A 139 13.58 6.30 5.01
C ILE A 139 14.96 6.71 5.55
N GLY A 140 15.29 6.30 6.78
CA GLY A 140 16.59 6.54 7.41
C GLY A 140 17.75 5.75 6.78
N GLN A 141 17.45 4.78 5.90
CA GLN A 141 18.44 3.93 5.27
C GLN A 141 18.82 4.45 3.87
N LYS A 142 20.09 4.25 3.47
CA LYS A 142 20.69 4.86 2.26
C LYS A 142 19.95 4.55 0.96
N GLN A 143 19.28 3.40 0.88
CA GLN A 143 18.56 2.95 -0.31
C GLN A 143 17.21 3.66 -0.51
N GLY A 144 16.67 4.26 0.55
CA GLY A 144 15.36 4.93 0.54
C GLY A 144 14.17 3.97 0.54
N ASN A 145 12.99 4.59 0.69
CA ASN A 145 11.71 3.94 0.97
C ASN A 145 10.80 3.71 -0.24
N ASN A 146 11.22 4.10 -1.45
CA ASN A 146 10.36 4.04 -2.63
C ASN A 146 10.56 2.75 -3.46
N ALA A 147 11.79 2.54 -3.94
CA ALA A 147 12.10 1.43 -4.84
C ALA A 147 12.07 0.08 -4.10
N PRO A 148 11.54 -1.00 -4.70
CA PRO A 148 11.62 -2.33 -4.11
C PRO A 148 13.07 -2.80 -4.00
N GLN A 149 13.42 -3.50 -2.91
CA GLN A 149 14.73 -4.15 -2.78
C GLN A 149 14.58 -5.68 -2.85
N GLY A 150 15.33 -6.28 -3.77
CA GLY A 150 15.24 -7.72 -4.06
C GLY A 150 15.60 -8.60 -2.87
N ASP A 151 16.59 -8.21 -2.07
CA ASP A 151 16.98 -8.95 -0.87
C ASP A 151 15.85 -9.05 0.17
N LEU A 152 15.03 -8.01 0.31
CA LEU A 152 13.86 -8.03 1.18
C LEU A 152 12.70 -8.86 0.63
N ILE A 153 12.53 -8.85 -0.69
CA ILE A 153 11.53 -9.69 -1.34
C ILE A 153 11.90 -11.16 -1.17
N GLU A 154 13.17 -11.51 -1.40
CA GLU A 154 13.64 -12.88 -1.18
C GLU A 154 13.51 -13.30 0.29
N GLU A 155 13.82 -12.40 1.25
CA GLU A 155 13.61 -12.65 2.68
C GLU A 155 12.12 -12.91 2.98
N LEU A 156 11.20 -12.09 2.47
CA LEU A 156 9.75 -12.31 2.62
C LEU A 156 9.33 -13.68 2.08
N LEU A 157 9.78 -14.04 0.88
CA LEU A 157 9.43 -15.30 0.23
C LEU A 157 10.04 -16.54 0.91
N GLN A 158 10.95 -16.40 1.87
CA GLN A 158 11.50 -17.51 2.64
C GLN A 158 10.66 -17.89 3.87
N TYR A 159 9.67 -17.07 4.24
CA TYR A 159 8.82 -17.34 5.41
C TYR A 159 7.72 -18.37 5.16
N THR A 160 7.52 -18.82 3.91
CA THR A 160 6.63 -19.95 3.62
C THR A 160 7.21 -21.27 4.16
N MET A 161 6.35 -22.08 4.77
CA MET A 161 6.72 -23.40 5.28
C MET A 161 6.68 -24.51 4.22
N ASP A 162 5.81 -24.38 3.22
CA ASP A 162 5.60 -25.39 2.17
C ASP A 162 6.30 -25.04 0.84
N GLY A 163 6.79 -23.81 0.70
CA GLY A 163 7.42 -23.29 -0.52
C GLY A 163 6.43 -22.84 -1.60
N GLU A 164 5.12 -23.04 -1.39
CA GLU A 164 4.07 -22.81 -2.39
C GLU A 164 3.09 -21.72 -1.97
N THR A 165 2.75 -21.65 -0.68
CA THR A 165 1.78 -20.73 -0.11
C THR A 165 2.31 -20.03 1.14
N MET A 166 1.85 -18.80 1.37
CA MET A 166 2.10 -18.05 2.59
C MET A 166 0.80 -17.92 3.36
N THR A 167 0.84 -18.24 4.64
CA THR A 167 -0.28 -18.09 5.57
C THR A 167 -0.21 -16.75 6.31
N ILE A 168 -1.29 -16.40 7.02
CA ILE A 168 -1.29 -15.27 7.96
C ILE A 168 -0.19 -15.42 9.02
N ASP A 169 0.05 -16.65 9.51
CA ASP A 169 1.05 -16.90 10.54
C ASP A 169 2.48 -16.72 10.02
N ASP A 170 2.76 -17.15 8.78
CA ASP A 170 4.05 -16.92 8.12
C ASP A 170 4.35 -15.42 7.98
N LEU A 171 3.35 -14.66 7.49
CA LEU A 171 3.48 -13.22 7.30
C LEU A 171 3.58 -12.47 8.64
N ALA A 172 2.89 -12.94 9.68
CA ALA A 172 3.03 -12.37 11.02
C ALA A 172 4.42 -12.62 11.61
N CYS A 173 4.99 -13.82 11.40
CA CYS A 173 6.36 -14.15 11.77
C CYS A 173 7.37 -13.27 11.02
N PHE A 174 7.18 -13.04 9.73
CA PHE A 174 8.00 -12.13 8.94
C PHE A 174 7.98 -10.70 9.51
N VAL A 175 6.78 -10.15 9.78
CA VAL A 175 6.66 -8.81 10.34
C VAL A 175 7.36 -8.70 11.71
N LYS A 176 7.21 -9.69 12.59
CA LYS A 176 7.91 -9.72 13.89
C LYS A 176 9.43 -9.66 13.72
N ALA A 177 9.98 -10.51 12.84
CA ALA A 177 11.41 -10.54 12.59
C ALA A 177 11.92 -9.22 11.99
N ARG A 178 11.14 -8.65 11.07
CA ARG A 178 11.44 -7.35 10.47
C ARG A 178 11.44 -6.22 11.49
N ILE A 179 10.50 -6.23 12.44
CA ILE A 179 10.47 -5.29 13.57
C ILE A 179 11.72 -5.42 14.42
N ALA A 180 12.05 -6.63 14.87
CA ALA A 180 13.23 -6.87 15.67
C ALA A 180 14.52 -6.42 14.96
N LYS A 181 14.60 -6.62 13.64
CA LYS A 181 15.73 -6.19 12.81
C LYS A 181 15.81 -4.66 12.71
N GLN A 182 14.73 -3.97 12.39
CA GLN A 182 14.77 -2.51 12.26
C GLN A 182 15.00 -1.80 13.60
N LEU A 183 14.52 -2.35 14.72
CA LEU A 183 14.86 -1.82 16.06
C LEU A 183 16.37 -1.85 16.35
N ALA A 184 17.10 -2.81 15.78
CA ALA A 184 18.55 -2.91 15.91
C ALA A 184 19.31 -2.07 14.87
N ASP A 185 18.81 -2.05 13.63
CA ASP A 185 19.56 -1.55 12.46
C ASP A 185 19.23 -0.09 12.10
N ASN A 186 18.06 0.44 12.50
CA ASN A 186 17.57 1.77 12.14
C ASN A 186 17.46 2.68 13.39
N PRO A 187 18.46 3.53 13.69
CA PRO A 187 18.41 4.41 14.85
C PRO A 187 17.32 5.50 14.73
N ASP A 188 16.83 5.76 13.53
CA ASP A 188 15.81 6.78 13.23
C ASP A 188 14.41 6.16 13.03
N LEU A 189 14.21 4.91 13.47
CA LEU A 189 12.97 4.16 13.27
C LEU A 189 11.73 4.89 13.80
N VAL A 190 10.72 5.04 12.94
CA VAL A 190 9.39 5.54 13.30
C VAL A 190 8.37 4.43 13.14
N TYR A 191 8.02 3.77 14.25
CA TYR A 191 7.04 2.69 14.22
C TYR A 191 6.22 2.58 15.51
N GLY A 192 4.96 3.03 15.45
CA GLY A 192 4.00 2.95 16.55
C GLY A 192 2.73 2.18 16.17
N PRO A 193 1.68 2.28 17.01
CA PRO A 193 0.41 1.57 16.77
C PRO A 193 -0.26 1.92 15.42
N ALA A 194 -0.09 3.15 14.93
CA ALA A 194 -0.66 3.60 13.67
C ALA A 194 0.05 2.96 12.47
N GLU A 195 1.38 3.03 12.44
CA GLU A 195 2.22 2.43 11.38
C GLU A 195 2.04 0.91 11.35
N HIS A 196 1.94 0.29 12.53
CA HIS A 196 1.64 -1.14 12.66
C HIS A 196 0.28 -1.52 12.08
N GLN A 197 -0.74 -0.69 12.29
CA GLN A 197 -2.06 -0.90 11.71
C GLN A 197 -2.02 -0.78 10.18
N VAL A 198 -1.22 0.14 9.62
CA VAL A 198 -1.02 0.25 8.17
C VAL A 198 -0.26 -0.97 7.62
N ASN A 199 0.80 -1.40 8.30
CA ASN A 199 1.57 -2.59 7.92
C ASN A 199 0.68 -3.85 7.90
N CYS A 200 -0.19 -4.01 8.90
CA CYS A 200 -1.19 -5.07 8.89
C CYS A 200 -2.24 -4.88 7.78
N GLY A 201 -2.62 -3.62 7.51
CA GLY A 201 -3.51 -3.23 6.41
C GLY A 201 -3.04 -3.72 5.05
N GLN A 202 -1.77 -3.49 4.69
CA GLN A 202 -1.26 -3.92 3.38
C GLN A 202 -1.25 -5.44 3.22
N ILE A 203 -0.96 -6.20 4.28
CA ILE A 203 -1.02 -7.66 4.25
C ILE A 203 -2.47 -8.12 4.13
N ALA A 204 -3.40 -7.53 4.89
CA ALA A 204 -4.82 -7.84 4.79
C ALA A 204 -5.34 -7.61 3.36
N LEU A 205 -4.95 -6.51 2.71
CA LEU A 205 -5.26 -6.25 1.31
C LEU A 205 -4.64 -7.28 0.38
N MET A 206 -3.37 -7.64 0.57
CA MET A 206 -2.69 -8.67 -0.23
C MET A 206 -3.43 -10.01 -0.16
N MET A 207 -3.71 -10.48 1.06
CA MET A 207 -4.42 -11.74 1.32
C MET A 207 -5.86 -11.71 0.80
N GLY A 208 -6.58 -10.62 1.01
CA GLY A 208 -7.98 -10.47 0.62
C GLY A 208 -8.18 -10.14 -0.87
N CYS A 209 -7.22 -9.52 -1.55
CA CYS A 209 -7.37 -9.18 -2.97
C CYS A 209 -6.76 -10.24 -3.90
N PHE A 210 -5.66 -10.86 -3.49
CA PHE A 210 -4.89 -11.78 -4.32
C PHE A 210 -4.91 -13.23 -3.82
N GLY A 211 -5.17 -13.43 -2.52
CA GLY A 211 -5.37 -14.75 -1.92
C GLY A 211 -6.84 -15.10 -1.67
N ASP A 212 -7.05 -16.09 -0.81
CA ASP A 212 -8.37 -16.55 -0.37
C ASP A 212 -8.80 -15.99 1.01
N GLN A 213 -8.01 -15.06 1.57
CA GLN A 213 -8.04 -14.48 2.93
C GLN A 213 -7.18 -15.22 3.97
N ASP A 214 -6.95 -16.52 3.81
CA ASP A 214 -6.17 -17.32 4.76
C ASP A 214 -4.76 -17.62 4.23
N THR A 215 -4.65 -17.79 2.91
CA THR A 215 -3.42 -18.09 2.18
C THR A 215 -3.27 -17.22 0.92
N ILE A 216 -2.02 -17.04 0.49
CA ILE A 216 -1.66 -16.48 -0.82
C ILE A 216 -0.54 -17.32 -1.45
N LYS A 217 -0.61 -17.57 -2.77
CA LYS A 217 0.46 -18.28 -3.47
C LYS A 217 1.74 -17.45 -3.51
N VAL A 218 2.88 -18.10 -3.25
CA VAL A 218 4.22 -17.51 -3.34
C VAL A 218 4.47 -16.86 -4.69
N ASP A 219 4.03 -17.50 -5.79
CA ASP A 219 4.17 -16.94 -7.14
C ASP A 219 3.34 -15.66 -7.35
N TYR A 220 2.23 -15.49 -6.64
CA TYR A 220 1.45 -14.26 -6.69
C TYR A 220 2.18 -13.13 -5.97
N VAL A 221 2.74 -13.43 -4.80
CA VAL A 221 3.57 -12.48 -4.04
C VAL A 221 4.77 -12.05 -4.87
N ARG A 222 5.45 -13.01 -5.51
CA ARG A 222 6.58 -12.73 -6.41
C ARG A 222 6.19 -11.82 -7.56
N ALA A 223 5.12 -12.13 -8.30
CA ALA A 223 4.66 -11.27 -9.39
C ALA A 223 4.31 -9.85 -8.93
N ILE A 224 3.69 -9.69 -7.76
CA ILE A 224 3.31 -8.37 -7.24
C ILE A 224 4.54 -7.58 -6.79
N PHE A 225 5.44 -8.18 -6.02
CA PHE A 225 6.55 -7.46 -5.38
C PHE A 225 7.80 -7.35 -6.25
N GLN A 226 8.14 -8.40 -6.99
CA GLN A 226 9.35 -8.45 -7.83
C GLN A 226 9.09 -7.89 -9.23
N ASP A 227 8.02 -8.33 -9.89
CA ASP A 227 7.71 -7.90 -11.26
C ASP A 227 6.88 -6.61 -11.31
N GLU A 228 6.28 -6.21 -10.17
CA GLU A 228 5.23 -5.18 -10.10
C GLU A 228 4.19 -5.41 -11.20
N ARG A 229 3.60 -6.61 -11.18
CA ARG A 229 2.68 -7.14 -12.19
C ARG A 229 1.51 -7.85 -11.53
N LEU A 230 0.33 -7.75 -12.13
CA LEU A 230 -0.82 -8.54 -11.66
C LEU A 230 -0.59 -10.04 -11.99
N PRO A 231 -0.84 -10.97 -11.04
CA PRO A 231 -0.51 -12.39 -11.18
C PRO A 231 -1.43 -13.19 -12.12
N ILE A 232 -1.87 -12.58 -13.23
CA ILE A 232 -2.82 -13.17 -14.19
C ILE A 232 -2.21 -14.40 -14.87
N LYS A 233 -0.90 -14.38 -15.16
CA LYS A 233 -0.19 -15.51 -15.80
C LYS A 233 -0.13 -16.73 -14.88
N GLU A 234 -0.05 -16.48 -13.58
CA GLU A 234 0.01 -17.46 -12.51
C GLU A 234 -1.39 -18.01 -12.17
N GLY A 235 -2.44 -17.50 -12.82
CA GLY A 235 -3.82 -17.95 -12.67
C GLY A 235 -4.65 -17.13 -11.69
N TRP A 236 -4.16 -15.98 -11.22
CA TRP A 236 -5.01 -15.08 -10.44
C TRP A 236 -6.12 -14.50 -11.31
N THR A 237 -7.33 -14.58 -10.78
CA THR A 237 -8.50 -13.90 -11.31
C THR A 237 -9.03 -12.96 -10.25
N ARG A 238 -9.31 -11.72 -10.64
CA ARG A 238 -10.01 -10.75 -9.78
C ARG A 238 -11.33 -11.35 -9.29
N ARG A 239 -11.69 -11.10 -8.03
CA ARG A 239 -13.01 -11.45 -7.51
C ARG A 239 -14.12 -10.72 -8.29
N TYR A 240 -15.06 -11.47 -8.88
CA TYR A 240 -16.16 -10.93 -9.70
C TYR A 240 -17.51 -10.92 -8.97
N TRP A 241 -17.81 -12.01 -8.24
CA TRP A 241 -19.10 -12.20 -7.54
C TRP A 241 -19.17 -11.45 -6.20
N TRP A 242 -18.01 -11.14 -5.62
CA TRP A 242 -17.87 -10.25 -4.48
C TRP A 242 -16.56 -9.46 -4.63
N THR A 243 -16.42 -8.40 -3.85
CA THR A 243 -15.19 -7.58 -3.76
C THR A 243 -14.89 -7.33 -2.31
N MET A 244 -13.62 -7.14 -1.97
CA MET A 244 -13.22 -6.85 -0.59
C MET A 244 -13.84 -5.54 -0.11
N GLY A 245 -14.65 -5.64 0.94
CA GLY A 245 -15.34 -4.51 1.58
C GLY A 245 -14.60 -3.96 2.79
N LEU A 246 -15.06 -2.83 3.34
CA LEU A 246 -14.49 -2.26 4.57
C LEU A 246 -14.60 -3.22 5.77
N VAL A 247 -15.73 -3.93 5.90
CA VAL A 247 -15.95 -4.86 7.02
C VAL A 247 -14.96 -6.04 6.97
N GLU A 248 -14.82 -6.66 5.80
CA GLU A 248 -13.84 -7.74 5.55
C GLU A 248 -12.42 -7.23 5.82
N PHE A 249 -12.08 -6.05 5.31
CA PHE A 249 -10.78 -5.43 5.53
C PHE A 249 -10.46 -5.17 7.00
N PHE A 250 -11.31 -4.46 7.74
CA PHE A 250 -11.03 -4.16 9.14
C PHE A 250 -11.04 -5.41 10.02
N GLY A 251 -11.85 -6.43 9.67
CA GLY A 251 -11.80 -7.74 10.32
C GLY A 251 -10.46 -8.43 10.13
N ALA A 252 -9.97 -8.48 8.88
CA ALA A 252 -8.67 -9.07 8.55
C ALA A 252 -7.50 -8.31 9.23
N VAL A 253 -7.54 -6.97 9.24
CA VAL A 253 -6.54 -6.15 9.95
C VAL A 253 -6.51 -6.46 11.44
N LYS A 254 -7.68 -6.51 12.09
CA LYS A 254 -7.76 -6.85 13.52
C LYS A 254 -7.18 -8.23 13.81
N ASN A 255 -7.49 -9.23 12.97
CA ASN A 255 -6.93 -10.56 13.11
C ASN A 255 -5.40 -10.54 13.02
N LEU A 256 -4.86 -9.86 12.01
CA LEU A 256 -3.43 -9.79 11.79
C LEU A 256 -2.70 -9.02 12.90
N VAL A 257 -3.23 -7.89 13.38
CA VAL A 257 -2.67 -7.16 14.53
C VAL A 257 -2.57 -8.07 15.75
N ASN A 258 -3.61 -8.86 16.04
CA ASN A 258 -3.59 -9.81 17.15
C ASN A 258 -2.55 -10.94 16.95
N LYS A 259 -2.38 -11.43 15.71
CA LYS A 259 -1.40 -12.48 15.38
C LYS A 259 0.05 -11.98 15.46
N VAL A 260 0.29 -10.76 15.00
CA VAL A 260 1.61 -10.12 15.11
C VAL A 260 1.91 -9.74 16.56
N GLY A 261 0.90 -9.35 17.35
CA GLY A 261 1.01 -9.30 18.82
C GLY A 261 2.16 -8.45 19.34
N VAL A 262 2.38 -7.27 18.74
CA VAL A 262 3.41 -6.32 19.16
C VAL A 262 2.86 -5.42 20.27
N GLU A 263 3.65 -5.25 21.32
CA GLU A 263 3.41 -4.26 22.38
C GLU A 263 4.24 -3.00 22.08
N PHE A 264 3.62 -1.83 22.24
CA PHE A 264 4.20 -0.51 21.96
C PHE A 264 4.40 0.29 23.24
#